data_AF-A0A6I4ZRH1-F1
#
_entry.id   AF-A0A6I4ZRH1-F1
#
_cell.length_a   1.000
_cell.length_b   1.000
_cell.length_c   1.000
_cell.angle_alpha   90.00
_cell.angle_beta   90.00
_cell.angle_gamma   90.00
#
_symmetry.space_group_name_H-M   'P 1'
#
loop_
_entity.id
_entity.type
_entity.pdbx_description
1 polymer ?
#
loop_
_entity_poly.entity_id
_entity_poly.type
_entity_poly.pdbx_seq_one_letter_code
_entity_poly.pdbx_strand_id
1 'polypeptide(L)'
;MRIGLMVEGQNDLTWERWLHIANLTERLGLASLFRSDHYFTGNRQLQSLEAWLSFAAIAREPHSYRFGALVTPITFRRPVNDARMAAQVDLLSGGRFVMGLG
;
A
#
# COMPACT_ATOMS: atom_id res chain seq x y z
N MET A 1 -17.53 13.45 -6.34
CA MET A 1 -16.15 13.09 -6.74
C MET A 1 -15.40 12.57 -5.51
N ARG A 2 -14.57 11.53 -5.63
CA ARG A 2 -13.71 11.01 -4.53
C ARG A 2 -12.24 11.25 -4.89
N ILE A 3 -11.44 11.72 -3.95
CA ILE A 3 -10.01 12.05 -4.14
C ILE A 3 -9.16 11.16 -3.23
N GLY A 4 -8.04 10.65 -3.75
CA GLY A 4 -7.11 9.81 -3.02
C GLY A 4 -5.65 10.19 -3.27
N LEU A 5 -4.75 9.63 -2.48
CA LEU A 5 -3.30 9.75 -2.65
C LEU A 5 -2.73 8.51 -3.32
N MET A 6 -1.70 8.73 -4.13
CA MET A 6 -0.80 7.69 -4.61
C MET A 6 0.63 8.12 -4.29
N VAL A 7 1.43 7.20 -3.74
CA VAL A 7 2.83 7.46 -3.41
C VAL A 7 3.75 6.45 -4.09
N GLU A 8 4.93 6.92 -4.49
CA GLU A 8 5.98 6.07 -5.05
C GLU A 8 6.82 5.48 -3.91
N GLY A 9 6.59 4.20 -3.57
CA GLY A 9 7.23 3.54 -2.42
C GLY A 9 8.75 3.45 -2.52
N GLN A 10 9.27 3.35 -3.73
CA GLN A 10 10.70 3.22 -4.03
C GLN A 10 11.49 4.53 -4.01
N ASN A 11 10.84 5.65 -3.64
CA ASN A 11 11.45 6.97 -3.57
C ASN A 11 11.58 7.45 -2.10
N ASP A 12 12.38 6.74 -1.30
CA ASP A 12 12.65 7.04 0.11
C ASP A 12 11.40 6.98 1.02
N LEU A 13 10.53 5.98 0.79
CA LEU A 13 9.44 5.71 1.71
C LEU A 13 9.99 4.93 2.91
N THR A 14 9.94 5.53 4.09
CA THR A 14 10.31 4.92 5.37
C THR A 14 9.05 4.63 6.21
N TRP A 15 9.18 3.86 7.28
CA TRP A 15 8.06 3.60 8.21
C TRP A 15 7.47 4.88 8.79
N GLU A 16 8.32 5.81 9.23
CA GLU A 16 7.88 7.11 9.74
C GLU A 16 7.04 7.87 8.72
N ARG A 17 7.53 7.97 7.47
CA ARG A 17 6.81 8.66 6.39
C ARG A 17 5.52 7.95 6.03
N TRP A 18 5.52 6.62 5.95
CA TRP A 18 4.34 5.83 5.62
C TRP A 18 3.23 5.99 6.64
N LEU A 19 3.55 5.85 7.94
CA LEU A 19 2.58 6.03 9.02
C LEU A 19 2.11 7.49 9.11
N HIS A 20 2.99 8.46 8.86
CA HIS A 20 2.60 9.87 8.78
C HIS A 20 1.58 10.11 7.65
N ILE A 21 1.84 9.60 6.44
CA ILE A 21 0.95 9.73 5.28
C ILE A 21 -0.39 9.02 5.53
N ALA A 22 -0.36 7.82 6.13
CA ALA A 22 -1.55 7.06 6.50
C ALA A 22 -2.47 7.88 7.44
N ASN A 23 -1.89 8.43 8.52
CA ASN A 23 -2.64 9.26 9.45
C ASN A 23 -3.12 10.58 8.82
N LEU A 24 -2.30 11.19 7.96
CA LEU A 24 -2.66 12.41 7.26
C LEU A 24 -3.82 12.18 6.28
N THR A 25 -3.85 11.04 5.59
CA THR A 25 -4.93 10.63 4.68
C THR A 25 -6.27 10.60 5.42
N GLU A 26 -6.31 9.97 6.59
CA GLU A 26 -7.51 9.93 7.43
C GLU A 26 -7.92 11.33 7.90
N ARG A 27 -6.97 12.09 8.46
CA ARG A 27 -7.23 13.44 8.98
C ARG A 27 -7.77 14.40 7.92
N LEU A 28 -7.37 14.24 6.67
CA LEU A 28 -7.83 15.06 5.55
C LEU A 28 -9.12 14.53 4.91
N GLY A 29 -9.67 13.41 5.38
CA GLY A 29 -10.88 12.81 4.85
C GLY A 29 -10.73 12.30 3.40
N LEU A 30 -9.53 11.90 3.00
CA LEU A 30 -9.28 11.39 1.66
C LEU A 30 -9.88 9.98 1.50
N ALA A 31 -10.35 9.68 0.29
CA ALA A 31 -11.09 8.46 0.02
C ALA A 31 -10.21 7.20 -0.05
N SER A 32 -8.93 7.36 -0.35
CA SER A 32 -8.01 6.24 -0.54
C SER A 32 -6.53 6.64 -0.45
N LEU A 33 -5.69 5.66 -0.12
CA LEU A 33 -4.23 5.74 -0.13
C LEU A 33 -3.64 4.54 -0.86
N PHE A 34 -2.97 4.78 -1.98
CA PHE A 34 -2.30 3.75 -2.77
C PHE A 34 -0.79 3.98 -2.81
N ARG A 35 -0.05 2.92 -3.11
CA ARG A 35 1.38 3.01 -3.43
C ARG A 35 1.79 2.09 -4.58
N SER A 36 2.92 2.40 -5.21
CA SER A 36 3.59 1.49 -6.13
C SER A 36 4.17 0.28 -5.40
N ASP A 37 4.29 -0.86 -6.09
CA ASP A 37 4.93 -2.06 -5.57
C ASP A 37 6.25 -2.32 -6.30
N HIS A 38 7.23 -1.46 -6.01
CA HIS A 38 8.57 -1.52 -6.55
C HIS A 38 9.59 -1.76 -5.43
N TYR A 39 10.58 -2.64 -5.68
CA TYR A 39 11.73 -2.74 -4.79
C TYR A 39 12.70 -1.56 -4.96
N PHE A 40 12.93 -1.11 -6.19
CA PHE A 40 13.77 0.05 -6.54
C PHE A 40 13.44 0.55 -7.96
N THR A 41 14.04 1.68 -8.40
CA THR A 41 13.88 2.20 -9.77
C THR A 41 15.24 2.32 -10.46
N GLY A 42 15.42 1.61 -11.58
CA GLY A 42 16.66 1.60 -12.34
C GLY A 42 17.85 1.18 -11.47
N ASN A 43 18.92 1.99 -11.48
CA ASN A 43 20.11 1.76 -10.64
C ASN A 43 20.03 2.45 -9.27
N ARG A 44 18.92 3.14 -8.96
CA ARG A 44 18.78 3.91 -7.72
C ARG A 44 18.08 3.06 -6.67
N GLN A 45 18.84 2.64 -5.65
CA GLN A 45 18.36 1.88 -4.51
C GLN A 45 18.18 2.79 -3.29
N LEU A 46 17.12 3.60 -3.32
CA LEU A 46 16.68 4.35 -2.15
C LEU A 46 16.00 3.44 -1.12
N GLN A 47 15.66 4.00 0.05
CA GLN A 47 14.78 3.29 0.97
C GLN A 47 13.43 3.00 0.30
N SER A 48 13.06 1.73 0.28
CA SER A 48 11.79 1.25 -0.26
C SER A 48 11.22 0.23 0.71
N LEU A 49 10.12 0.57 1.36
CA LEU A 49 9.40 -0.41 2.17
C LEU A 49 8.87 -1.53 1.28
N GLU A 50 8.94 -2.75 1.78
CA GLU A 50 8.21 -3.88 1.21
C GLU A 50 6.70 -3.56 1.23
N ALA A 51 6.05 -3.66 0.06
CA ALA A 51 4.67 -3.21 -0.13
C ALA A 51 3.67 -3.91 0.78
N TRP A 52 3.71 -5.24 0.83
CA TRP A 52 2.79 -6.04 1.63
C TRP A 52 2.97 -5.81 3.13
N LEU A 53 4.20 -5.67 3.61
CA LEU A 53 4.46 -5.30 5.01
C LEU A 53 3.88 -3.93 5.32
N SER A 54 4.02 -2.96 4.41
CA SER A 54 3.46 -1.61 4.61
C SER A 54 1.92 -1.61 4.63
N PHE A 55 1.26 -2.47 3.84
CA PHE A 55 -0.18 -2.65 3.86
C PHE A 55 -0.68 -3.29 5.16
N ALA A 56 -0.01 -4.36 5.60
CA ALA A 56 -0.36 -5.03 6.85
C ALA A 56 -0.24 -4.09 8.07
N ALA A 57 0.75 -3.19 8.06
CA ALA A 57 0.94 -2.21 9.14
C ALA A 57 -0.26 -1.27 9.30
N ILE A 58 -0.85 -0.77 8.21
CA ILE A 58 -1.99 0.18 8.27
C ILE A 58 -3.36 -0.51 8.24
N ALA A 59 -3.39 -1.83 8.02
CA ALA A 59 -4.64 -2.59 7.97
C ALA A 59 -5.37 -2.60 9.31
N ARG A 60 -4.65 -2.68 10.44
CA ARG A 60 -5.25 -2.70 11.78
C ARG A 60 -5.70 -1.34 12.30
N GLU A 61 -5.19 -0.27 11.71
CA GLU A 61 -5.49 1.08 12.15
C GLU A 61 -6.95 1.45 11.84
N PRO A 62 -7.65 2.19 12.71
CA PRO A 62 -9.07 2.51 12.58
C PRO A 62 -9.31 3.64 11.56
N HIS A 63 -8.81 3.46 10.34
CA HIS A 63 -8.96 4.39 9.24
C HIS A 63 -10.18 4.06 8.37
N SER A 64 -10.80 5.07 7.78
CA SER A 64 -11.98 4.96 6.93
C SER A 64 -11.65 4.82 5.43
N TYR A 65 -10.45 5.24 5.02
CA TYR A 65 -10.02 5.16 3.62
C TYR A 65 -9.70 3.72 3.16
N ARG A 66 -9.82 3.50 1.84
CA ARG A 66 -9.36 2.26 1.18
C ARG A 66 -7.89 2.35 0.81
N PHE A 67 -7.18 1.22 0.78
CA PHE A 67 -5.75 1.24 0.48
C PHE A 67 -5.28 0.03 -0.30
N GLY A 68 -4.13 0.14 -0.95
CA GLY A 68 -3.50 -1.00 -1.63
C GLY A 68 -2.44 -0.59 -2.65
N ALA A 69 -2.16 -1.50 -3.57
CA ALA A 69 -1.19 -1.28 -4.64
C ALA A 69 -1.85 -0.74 -5.91
N LEU A 70 -1.13 0.15 -6.61
CA LEU A 70 -1.42 0.54 -8.00
C LEU A 70 -0.14 0.42 -8.82
N VAL A 71 0.26 -0.78 -9.24
CA VAL A 71 -0.38 -2.10 -9.06
C VAL A 71 0.61 -3.11 -8.50
N THR A 72 0.13 -4.25 -8.01
CA THR A 72 0.97 -5.40 -7.64
C THR A 72 1.44 -6.12 -8.91
N PRO A 73 2.76 -6.21 -9.15
CA PRO A 73 3.33 -6.77 -10.37
C PRO A 73 3.30 -8.30 -10.38
N ILE A 74 2.49 -8.87 -11.28
CA ILE A 74 2.37 -10.34 -11.42
C ILE A 74 3.54 -10.98 -12.19
N THR A 75 4.43 -10.16 -12.74
CA THR A 75 5.62 -10.60 -13.47
C THR A 75 6.74 -11.10 -12.55
N PHE A 76 6.79 -10.62 -11.30
CA PHE A 76 7.79 -11.06 -10.33
C PHE A 76 7.24 -11.48 -8.97
N ARG A 77 5.94 -11.27 -8.70
CA ARG A 77 5.27 -11.86 -7.54
C ARG A 77 4.46 -13.09 -7.95
N ARG A 78 4.41 -14.08 -7.05
CA ARG A 78 3.71 -15.35 -7.32
C ARG A 78 2.22 -15.15 -7.01
N PRO A 79 1.31 -15.28 -8.00
CA PRO A 79 -0.11 -14.97 -7.81
C PRO A 79 -0.78 -15.74 -6.66
N VAL A 80 -0.37 -17.00 -6.43
CA VAL A 80 -0.89 -17.82 -5.32
C VAL A 80 -0.55 -17.22 -3.95
N ASN A 81 0.67 -16.70 -3.80
CA ASN A 81 1.09 -16.08 -2.54
C ASN A 81 0.39 -14.73 -2.35
N ASP A 82 0.31 -13.92 -3.40
CA ASP A 82 -0.35 -12.61 -3.33
C ASP A 82 -1.84 -12.75 -3.05
N ALA A 83 -2.53 -13.72 -3.66
CA ALA A 83 -3.94 -14.00 -3.36
C ALA A 83 -4.14 -14.39 -1.89
N ARG A 84 -3.24 -15.24 -1.35
CA ARG A 84 -3.28 -15.62 0.06
C ARG A 84 -3.06 -14.40 0.97
N MET A 85 -2.06 -13.57 0.68
CA MET A 85 -1.77 -12.38 1.46
C MET A 85 -2.91 -11.34 1.36
N ALA A 86 -3.45 -11.11 0.17
CA ALA A 86 -4.58 -10.22 -0.07
C ALA A 86 -5.77 -10.58 0.80
N ALA A 87 -6.16 -11.86 0.85
CA ALA A 87 -7.25 -12.32 1.68
C ALA A 87 -7.00 -12.05 3.17
N GLN A 88 -5.77 -12.21 3.66
CA GLN A 88 -5.44 -11.92 5.06
C GLN A 88 -5.45 -10.42 5.37
N VAL A 89 -4.90 -9.59 4.50
CA VAL A 89 -4.90 -8.13 4.67
C VAL A 89 -6.32 -7.56 4.58
N ASP A 90 -7.14 -8.09 3.68
CA ASP A 90 -8.54 -7.69 3.55
C ASP A 90 -9.33 -7.95 4.83
N LEU A 91 -9.24 -9.17 5.37
CA LEU A 91 -9.84 -9.54 6.66
C LEU A 91 -9.32 -8.66 7.80
N LEU A 92 -8.00 -8.46 7.88
CA LEU A 92 -7.37 -7.63 8.91
C LEU A 92 -7.85 -6.18 8.86
N SER A 93 -8.13 -5.68 7.65
CA SER A 93 -8.58 -4.31 7.41
C SER A 93 -10.08 -4.09 7.51
N GLY A 94 -10.87 -5.16 7.66
CA GLY A 94 -12.33 -5.09 7.59
C GLY A 94 -12.85 -4.75 6.19
N GLY A 95 -12.21 -5.25 5.12
CA GLY A 95 -12.67 -5.05 3.74
C GLY A 95 -12.19 -3.76 3.06
N ARG A 96 -11.16 -3.09 3.62
CA ARG A 96 -10.65 -1.80 3.09
C ARG A 96 -9.53 -1.98 2.08
N PHE A 97 -8.92 -3.15 2.01
CA PHE A 97 -7.83 -3.44 1.09
C PHE A 97 -8.34 -3.53 -0.35
N VAL A 98 -7.54 -3.02 -1.29
CA VAL A 98 -7.81 -3.05 -2.73
C VAL A 98 -6.61 -3.66 -3.42
N MET A 99 -6.81 -4.85 -3.99
CA MET A 99 -5.78 -5.56 -4.75
C MET A 99 -5.76 -5.08 -6.20
N GLY A 100 -4.90 -4.12 -6.51
CA GLY A 100 -4.56 -3.77 -7.89
C GLY A 100 -3.56 -4.78 -8.47
N LEU A 101 -3.80 -5.27 -9.68
CA LEU A 101 -2.92 -6.22 -10.39
C LEU A 101 -2.49 -5.62 -11.73
N GLY A 102 -1.23 -5.84 -12.11
CA GLY A 102 -0.73 -5.53 -13.46
C GLY A 102 0.77 -5.72 -13.59
#